data_AF-A0A9Y2EYA5-F1
#
_entry.id   AF-A0A9Y2EYA5-F1
#
_cell.length_a   1.000
_cell.length_b   1.000
_cell.length_c   1.000
_cell.angle_alpha   90.00
_cell.angle_beta   90.00
_cell.angle_gamma   90.00
#
_symmetry.space_group_name_H-M   'P 1'
#
loop_
_entity.id
_entity.type
_entity.pdbx_description
1 polymer ?
#
loop_
_entity_poly.entity_id
_entity_poly.type
_entity_poly.pdbx_seq_one_letter_code
_entity_poly.pdbx_strand_id
1 'polypeptide(L)'
;MLTIATPRLSPAEWQDVQATLAAVADCGCGQPAAAGSLRSRISHAVDVLIGPRKNAPATPPAHLAPVRDFLCETGRTRRIAERHVPTLSAQGYSRAQIEALALLGA
;
A
#
# COMPACT_ATOMS: atom_id res chain seq x y z
N MET A 1 -8.16 10.12 -12.38
CA MET A 1 -8.75 8.76 -12.36
C MET A 1 -7.68 7.81 -12.87
N LEU A 2 -7.41 6.74 -12.13
CA LEU A 2 -6.57 5.64 -12.59
C LEU A 2 -7.29 4.92 -13.73
N THR A 3 -6.66 4.82 -14.91
CA THR A 3 -7.21 4.05 -16.04
C THR A 3 -6.85 2.59 -15.85
N ILE A 4 -7.52 1.91 -14.91
CA ILE A 4 -7.34 0.48 -14.62
C ILE A 4 -8.59 -0.26 -15.11
N ALA A 5 -8.41 -1.38 -15.80
CA ALA A 5 -9.53 -2.24 -16.17
C ALA A 5 -10.22 -2.78 -14.90
N THR A 6 -11.55 -2.88 -14.89
CA THR A 6 -12.25 -3.44 -13.73
C THR A 6 -11.80 -4.90 -13.53
N PRO A 7 -11.15 -5.23 -12.41
CA PRO A 7 -10.59 -6.56 -12.19
C PRO A 7 -11.72 -7.58 -12.04
N ARG A 8 -11.60 -8.72 -12.75
CA ARG A 8 -12.50 -9.86 -12.58
C ARG A 8 -11.86 -10.89 -11.67
N LEU A 9 -12.30 -10.90 -10.41
CA LEU A 9 -11.84 -11.79 -9.36
C LEU A 9 -13.00 -12.63 -8.82
N SER A 10 -12.71 -13.89 -8.49
CA SER A 10 -13.58 -14.72 -7.68
C SER A 10 -13.68 -14.20 -6.24
N PRO A 11 -14.69 -14.62 -5.45
CA PRO A 11 -14.82 -14.20 -4.06
C PRO A 11 -13.59 -14.53 -3.19
N ALA A 12 -12.94 -15.67 -3.42
CA ALA A 12 -11.74 -16.07 -2.70
C ALA A 12 -10.56 -15.14 -3.02
N GLU A 13 -10.35 -14.84 -4.31
CA GLU A 13 -9.28 -13.91 -4.70
C GLU A 13 -9.53 -12.48 -4.17
N TRP A 14 -10.79 -12.07 -4.01
CA TRP A 14 -11.11 -10.81 -3.36
C TRP A 14 -10.72 -10.80 -1.88
N GLN A 15 -10.93 -11.90 -1.16
CA GLN A 15 -10.49 -12.04 0.23
C GLN A 15 -8.96 -11.97 0.33
N ASP A 16 -8.23 -12.60 -0.59
CA ASP A 16 -6.77 -12.56 -0.63
C ASP A 16 -6.23 -11.14 -0.87
N VAL A 17 -6.85 -10.40 -1.80
CA VAL A 17 -6.50 -8.99 -2.06
C VAL A 17 -6.75 -8.13 -0.83
N GLN A 18 -7.90 -8.27 -0.16
CA GLN A 18 -8.21 -7.51 1.05
C GLN A 18 -7.26 -7.84 2.20
N ALA A 19 -6.96 -9.13 2.43
CA ALA A 19 -6.02 -9.57 3.44
C ALA A 19 -4.61 -9.00 3.17
N THR A 20 -4.18 -9.02 1.92
CA THR A 20 -2.90 -8.44 1.48
C THR A 20 -2.87 -6.93 1.76
N LEU A 21 -3.92 -6.19 1.40
CA LEU A 21 -4.02 -4.75 1.66
C LEU A 21 -4.00 -4.43 3.16
N ALA A 22 -4.73 -5.20 3.97
CA ALA A 22 -4.74 -5.04 5.42
C ALA A 22 -3.34 -5.29 6.02
N ALA A 23 -2.63 -6.30 5.54
CA ALA A 23 -1.29 -6.65 6.02
C ALA A 23 -0.23 -5.58 5.71
N VAL A 24 -0.45 -4.75 4.68
CA VAL A 24 0.45 -3.65 4.31
C VAL A 24 -0.06 -2.27 4.71
N ALA A 25 -1.27 -2.16 5.30
CA ALA A 25 -1.88 -0.88 5.65
C ALA A 25 -1.05 -0.07 6.67
N ASP A 26 -0.45 -0.77 7.64
CA ASP A 26 0.44 -0.17 8.65
C ASP A 26 1.89 -0.02 8.16
N CYS A 27 2.21 -0.62 7.00
CA CYS A 27 3.52 -0.55 6.38
C CYS A 27 3.59 0.72 5.52
N GLY A 28 3.86 1.84 6.17
CA GLY A 28 3.87 3.15 5.51
C GLY A 28 4.70 3.18 4.22
N CYS A 29 4.19 3.90 3.23
CA CYS A 29 4.94 4.23 2.02
C CYS A 29 6.11 5.13 2.38
N GLY A 30 7.28 4.52 2.56
CA GLY A 30 8.50 5.20 2.94
C GLY A 30 8.81 6.34 1.97
N GLN A 31 8.47 7.56 2.35
CA GLN A 31 9.04 8.76 1.76
C GLN A 31 10.22 9.15 2.66
N PRO A 32 11.47 9.17 2.18
CA PRO A 32 12.49 9.93 2.87
C PRO A 32 12.27 11.43 2.60
N ALA A 33 12.33 12.20 3.69
CA ALA A 33 12.54 13.65 3.80
C ALA A 33 11.35 14.61 3.50
N ALA A 34 10.83 15.25 4.55
CA ALA A 34 11.27 16.59 4.94
C ALA A 34 10.69 16.94 6.32
N ALA A 35 11.53 17.40 7.24
CA ALA A 35 11.05 18.13 8.41
C ALA A 35 10.18 19.29 7.92
N GLY A 36 8.95 19.39 8.41
CA GLY A 36 8.10 20.56 8.22
C GLY A 36 7.09 20.44 7.09
N SER A 37 5.92 19.90 7.40
CA SER A 37 4.66 20.52 6.95
C SER A 37 3.52 19.99 7.83
N LEU A 38 2.63 20.92 8.16
CA LEU A 38 1.35 20.90 8.89
C LEU A 38 0.75 19.57 9.42
N ARG A 39 0.98 18.42 8.77
CA ARG A 39 0.58 17.09 9.25
C ARG A 39 1.25 16.71 10.59
N SER A 40 2.50 17.11 10.80
CA SER A 40 3.23 16.89 12.07
C SER A 40 2.58 17.58 13.28
N ARG A 41 1.91 18.74 13.08
CA ARG A 41 1.27 19.48 14.18
C ARG A 41 -0.06 18.87 14.61
N ILE A 42 -0.77 18.22 13.68
CA ILE A 42 -2.05 17.55 13.99
C ILE A 42 -1.79 16.22 14.70
N SER A 43 -0.74 15.48 14.31
CA SER A 43 -0.35 14.24 14.99
C SER A 43 0.01 14.45 16.46
N HIS A 44 0.71 15.54 16.81
CA HIS A 44 1.07 15.83 18.19
C HIS A 44 -0.13 16.09 19.12
N ALA A 45 -1.25 16.61 18.61
CA ALA A 45 -2.42 16.90 19.44
C ALA A 45 -3.17 15.62 19.85
N VAL A 46 -3.10 14.56 19.05
CA VAL A 46 -3.74 13.26 19.34
C VAL A 46 -2.86 12.39 20.24
N ASP A 47 -1.53 12.48 20.12
CA ASP A 47 -0.57 11.75 20.96
C ASP A 47 -0.64 12.15 22.45
N VAL A 48 -1.07 13.37 22.76
CA VAL A 48 -1.19 13.85 24.15
C VAL A 48 -2.39 13.21 24.88
N LEU A 49 -3.40 12.71 24.16
CA LEU A 49 -4.59 12.10 24.76
C LEU A 49 -4.54 10.56 24.81
N ILE A 50 -3.75 9.91 23.94
CA ILE A 50 -3.74 8.45 23.77
C ILE A 50 -2.37 7.82 24.11
N GLY A 51 -1.36 8.65 24.41
CA GLY A 51 0.03 8.21 24.59
C GLY A 51 0.71 7.92 23.24
N PRO A 52 2.05 8.00 23.17
CA PRO A 52 2.77 7.89 21.91
C PRO A 52 2.61 6.47 21.35
N ARG A 53 1.68 6.31 20.40
CA ARG A 53 1.74 5.15 19.51
C ARG A 53 3.02 5.36 18.71
N LYS A 54 4.05 4.57 19.05
CA LYS A 54 5.25 4.38 18.24
C LYS A 54 4.82 3.80 16.89
N ASN A 55 4.32 4.66 16.01
CA ASN A 55 4.12 4.39 14.60
C ASN A 55 5.49 4.49 13.92
N ALA A 56 6.45 3.69 14.37
CA ALA A 56 7.51 3.29 13.45
C ALA A 56 6.78 2.46 12.39
N PRO A 57 6.88 2.79 11.08
CA PRO A 57 6.28 1.95 10.06
C PRO A 57 6.80 0.54 10.29
N ALA A 58 5.90 -0.39 10.61
CA ALA A 58 6.29 -1.79 10.76
C ALA A 58 6.90 -2.21 9.43
N THR A 59 8.12 -2.73 9.45
CA THR A 59 8.70 -3.30 8.24
C THR A 59 7.79 -4.46 7.84
N PRO A 60 7.19 -4.44 6.64
CA PRO A 60 6.35 -5.55 6.20
C PRO A 60 7.16 -6.85 6.23
N PRO A 61 6.52 -8.01 6.46
CA PRO A 61 7.11 -9.30 6.13
C PRO A 61 7.79 -9.24 4.76
N ALA A 62 8.94 -9.88 4.60
CA ALA A 62 9.79 -9.71 3.41
C ALA A 62 9.05 -9.96 2.08
N HIS A 63 8.09 -10.88 2.06
CA HIS A 63 7.28 -11.19 0.87
C HIS A 63 6.27 -10.09 0.52
N LEU A 64 5.88 -9.22 1.46
CA LEU A 64 4.97 -8.10 1.25
C LEU A 64 5.69 -6.78 0.92
N ALA A 65 7.02 -6.73 1.01
CA ALA A 65 7.77 -5.54 0.63
C ALA A 65 7.53 -5.12 -0.84
N PRO A 66 7.51 -6.04 -1.83
CA PRO A 66 7.16 -5.69 -3.21
C PRO A 66 5.75 -5.17 -3.38
N VAL A 67 4.78 -5.71 -2.62
CA VAL A 67 3.39 -5.24 -2.61
C VAL A 67 3.32 -3.80 -2.10
N ARG A 68 3.97 -3.51 -0.97
CA ARG A 68 4.08 -2.15 -0.45
C ARG A 68 4.67 -1.22 -1.50
N ASP A 69 5.83 -1.56 -2.06
CA ASP A 69 6.53 -0.69 -3.02
C ASP A 69 5.71 -0.44 -4.30
N PHE A 70 4.93 -1.42 -4.74
CA PHE A 70 3.95 -1.30 -5.80
C PHE A 70 2.83 -0.32 -5.46
N LEU A 71 2.17 -0.48 -4.32
CA LEU A 71 1.08 0.39 -3.88
C LEU A 71 1.57 1.83 -3.69
N CYS A 72 2.76 1.99 -3.13
CA CYS A 72 3.34 3.31 -2.87
C CYS A 72 3.67 4.07 -4.14
N GLU A 73 4.27 3.43 -5.15
CA GLU A 73 4.44 4.13 -6.42
C GLU A 73 3.10 4.33 -7.13
N THR A 74 2.20 3.35 -7.10
CA THR A 74 0.89 3.46 -7.77
C THR A 74 0.09 4.63 -7.21
N GLY A 75 0.05 4.80 -5.89
CA GLY A 75 -0.59 5.95 -5.24
C GLY A 75 0.13 7.28 -5.54
N ARG A 76 1.47 7.30 -5.53
CA ARG A 76 2.25 8.51 -5.85
C ARG A 76 2.06 8.99 -7.29
N THR A 77 2.03 8.07 -8.24
CA THR A 77 1.98 8.39 -9.68
C THR A 77 0.55 8.41 -10.22
N ARG A 78 -0.41 7.86 -9.46
CA ARG A 78 -1.79 7.62 -9.90
C ARG A 78 -1.83 6.86 -11.23
N ARG A 79 -0.90 5.91 -11.40
CA ARG A 79 -0.78 4.95 -12.52
C ARG A 79 -0.30 3.61 -11.98
N ILE A 80 -0.64 2.49 -12.65
CA ILE A 80 -0.08 1.18 -12.31
C ILE A 80 1.45 1.27 -12.37
N ALA A 81 2.11 0.88 -11.28
CA ALA A 81 3.57 0.80 -11.19
C ALA A 81 4.10 -0.43 -11.96
N GLU A 82 4.04 -0.40 -13.29
CA GLU A 82 4.33 -1.54 -14.18
C GLU A 82 5.70 -2.21 -13.92
N ARG A 83 6.70 -1.46 -13.44
CA ARG A 83 8.02 -2.03 -13.10
C ARG A 83 7.98 -3.09 -11.98
N HIS A 84 6.96 -3.07 -11.12
CA HIS A 84 6.82 -4.03 -10.01
C HIS A 84 5.94 -5.23 -10.39
N VAL A 85 5.20 -5.14 -11.50
CA VAL A 85 4.27 -6.19 -11.94
C VAL A 85 4.98 -7.54 -12.13
N PRO A 86 6.16 -7.63 -12.77
CA PRO A 86 6.86 -8.92 -12.92
C PRO A 86 7.20 -9.57 -11.57
N THR A 87 7.59 -8.76 -10.58
CA THR A 87 7.90 -9.25 -9.22
C THR A 87 6.67 -9.79 -8.53
N LEU A 88 5.53 -9.08 -8.61
CA LEU A 88 4.26 -9.57 -8.05
C LEU A 88 3.78 -10.84 -8.76
N SER A 89 3.90 -10.91 -10.08
CA SER A 89 3.56 -12.12 -10.83
C SER A 89 4.45 -13.30 -10.46
N ALA A 90 5.75 -13.09 -10.21
CA ALA A 90 6.66 -14.12 -9.71
C ALA A 90 6.30 -14.61 -8.30
N GLN A 91 5.60 -13.78 -7.50
CA GLN A 91 5.04 -14.16 -6.20
C GLN A 91 3.68 -14.90 -6.32
N GLY A 92 3.15 -15.07 -7.53
CA GLY A 92 1.90 -15.77 -7.80
C GLY A 92 0.67 -14.87 -7.94
N TYR A 93 0.80 -13.55 -7.85
CA TYR A 93 -0.33 -12.65 -8.07
C TYR A 93 -0.76 -12.67 -9.55
N SER A 94 -2.06 -12.92 -9.78
CA SER A 94 -2.64 -12.83 -11.11
C SER A 94 -2.73 -11.38 -11.59
N ARG A 95 -2.82 -11.15 -12.91
CA ARG A 95 -2.98 -9.79 -13.46
C ARG A 95 -4.20 -9.09 -12.87
N ALA A 96 -5.31 -9.81 -12.69
CA ALA A 96 -6.53 -9.27 -12.10
C ALA A 96 -6.33 -8.86 -10.63
N GLN A 97 -5.56 -9.62 -9.85
CA GLN A 97 -5.24 -9.27 -8.45
C GLN A 97 -4.36 -8.02 -8.39
N ILE A 98 -3.37 -7.91 -9.28
CA ILE A 98 -2.49 -6.74 -9.38
C ILE A 98 -3.29 -5.47 -9.74
N GLU A 99 -4.23 -5.59 -10.69
CA GLU A 99 -5.13 -4.49 -11.06
C GLU A 99 -6.06 -4.11 -9.89
N ALA A 100 -6.56 -5.09 -9.13
CA ALA A 100 -7.36 -4.84 -7.92
C ALA A 100 -6.56 -4.15 -6.81
N LEU A 101 -5.32 -4.58 -6.57
CA LEU A 101 -4.40 -3.92 -5.64
C LEU A 101 -4.17 -2.46 -6.04
N ALA A 102 -3.94 -2.20 -7.33
CA ALA A 102 -3.77 -0.83 -7.83
C ALA A 102 -5.05 0.01 -7.74
N LEU A 103 -6.22 -0.60 -7.91
CA LEU A 103 -7.50 0.11 -7.83
C LEU A 103 -7.86 0.49 -6.39
N LEU A 104 -7.59 -0.40 -5.43
CA LEU A 104 -8.02 -0.26 -4.04
C LEU A 104 -6.98 0.38 -3.12
N GLY A 105 -5.69 0.21 -3.42
CA GLY A 105 -4.60 0.65 -2.54
C GLY A 105 -3.90 1.95 -2.97
N ALA A 106 -4.41 2.67 -3.98
CA ALA A 106 -3.77 3.85 -4.59
C ALA A 106 -4.42 5.20 -4.26
#